data_AF-A0A9E5UVP6-F1
#
_entry.id   AF-A0A9E5UVP6-F1
#
_cell.length_a   1.000
_cell.length_b   1.000
_cell.length_c   1.000
_cell.angle_alpha   90.00
_cell.angle_beta   90.00
_cell.angle_gamma   90.00
#
_symmetry.space_group_name_H-M   'P 1'
#
loop_
_entity.id
_entity.type
_entity.pdbx_description
1 polymer ?
#
loop_
_entity_poly.entity_id
_entity_poly.type
_entity_poly.pdbx_seq_one_letter_code
_entity_poly.pdbx_strand_id
1 'polypeptide(L)'
;MHAFADKLEWEFILDAARWTYDEARHTRMGYERLRKWGYEPHELPLGSYIYDSAKGQPPIYRLGMLHHFESKNIGKKNERAEAFAALEDALSQHDMEFDWADETIHAHYGSKWLVALAEQYPGEYPDRKTIHAHCEAFVQAVIASATDEERQAITAITEAMIAKAEANLIS
;
A
#
# COMPACT_ATOMS: atom_id res chain seq x y z
N MET A 1 12.71 8.97 -0.74
CA MET A 1 13.47 8.10 -1.64
C MET A 1 14.86 8.64 -1.97
N HIS A 2 15.07 9.93 -2.29
CA HIS A 2 16.42 10.46 -2.65
C HIS A 2 17.56 10.19 -1.64
N ALA A 3 17.27 9.98 -0.35
CA ALA A 3 18.26 9.80 0.71
C ALA A 3 19.24 8.62 0.48
N PHE A 4 18.90 7.67 -0.40
CA PHE A 4 19.75 6.53 -0.73
C PHE A 4 20.32 6.57 -2.15
N ALA A 5 20.08 7.65 -2.91
CA ALA A 5 20.53 7.75 -4.30
C ALA A 5 22.05 7.61 -4.44
N ASP A 6 22.82 8.23 -3.56
CA ASP A 6 24.29 8.15 -3.58
C ASP A 6 24.84 6.81 -3.08
N LYS A 7 24.00 6.01 -2.40
CA LYS A 7 24.38 4.71 -1.82
C LYS A 7 23.97 3.53 -2.69
N LEU A 8 22.84 3.63 -3.40
CA LEU A 8 22.28 2.57 -4.24
C LEU A 8 22.30 2.92 -5.75
N GLU A 9 22.89 4.06 -6.08
CA GLU A 9 23.20 4.52 -7.44
C GLU A 9 21.98 4.63 -8.37
N TRP A 10 22.21 4.56 -9.68
CA TRP A 10 21.22 4.85 -10.72
C TRP A 10 20.07 3.85 -10.75
N GLU A 11 20.34 2.56 -10.54
CA GLU A 11 19.29 1.53 -10.57
C GLU A 11 18.21 1.80 -9.51
N PHE A 12 18.59 2.25 -8.32
CA PHE A 12 17.63 2.64 -7.29
C PHE A 12 16.71 3.77 -7.73
N ILE A 13 17.25 4.79 -8.42
CA ILE A 13 16.45 5.92 -8.91
C ILE A 13 15.46 5.44 -9.98
N LEU A 14 15.92 4.58 -10.90
CA LEU A 14 15.08 4.02 -11.96
C LEU A 14 13.94 3.18 -11.40
N ASP A 15 14.26 2.23 -10.51
CA ASP A 15 13.30 1.35 -9.85
C ASP A 15 12.30 2.17 -9.01
N ALA A 16 12.76 3.17 -8.25
CA ALA A 16 11.92 4.05 -7.45
C ALA A 16 10.98 4.91 -8.31
N ALA A 17 11.45 5.39 -9.47
CA ALA A 17 10.62 6.12 -10.41
C ALA A 17 9.53 5.22 -11.02
N ARG A 18 9.89 3.98 -11.35
CA ARG A 18 8.91 2.99 -11.84
C ARG A 18 7.85 2.69 -10.78
N TRP A 19 8.27 2.37 -9.56
CA TRP A 19 7.36 2.11 -8.45
C TRP A 19 6.42 3.30 -8.19
N THR A 20 6.95 4.53 -8.17
CA THR A 20 6.12 5.74 -8.01
C THR A 20 5.06 5.88 -9.12
N TYR A 21 5.42 5.56 -10.36
CA TYR A 21 4.49 5.58 -11.49
C TYR A 21 3.40 4.50 -11.34
N ASP A 22 3.77 3.30 -10.92
CA ASP A 22 2.84 2.20 -10.72
C ASP A 22 1.83 2.52 -9.61
N GLU A 23 2.25 3.06 -8.46
CA GLU A 23 1.32 3.47 -7.40
C GLU A 23 0.35 4.59 -7.83
N ALA A 24 0.83 5.53 -8.65
CA ALA A 24 -0.02 6.57 -9.21
C ALA A 24 -1.07 5.98 -10.17
N ARG A 25 -0.69 4.96 -10.94
CA ARG A 25 -1.60 4.21 -11.81
C ARG A 25 -2.60 3.38 -10.99
N HIS A 26 -2.17 2.69 -9.94
CA HIS A 26 -3.06 1.91 -9.05
C HIS A 26 -4.10 2.81 -8.39
N THR A 27 -3.67 3.98 -7.89
CA THR A 27 -4.57 5.01 -7.34
C THR A 27 -5.62 5.43 -8.35
N ARG A 28 -5.22 5.69 -9.61
CA ARG A 28 -6.16 6.06 -10.68
C ARG A 28 -7.13 4.93 -11.03
N MET A 29 -6.63 3.69 -11.16
CA MET A 29 -7.46 2.51 -11.45
C MET A 29 -8.55 2.34 -10.40
N GLY A 30 -8.19 2.35 -9.11
CA GLY A 30 -9.14 2.24 -8.01
C GLY A 30 -10.16 3.39 -7.98
N TYR A 31 -9.71 4.62 -8.17
CA TYR A 31 -10.59 5.79 -8.22
C TYR A 31 -11.59 5.71 -9.37
N GLU A 32 -11.13 5.43 -10.59
CA GLU A 32 -12.00 5.31 -11.76
C GLU A 32 -13.01 4.17 -11.61
N ARG A 33 -12.61 3.04 -10.98
CA ARG A 33 -13.51 1.93 -10.72
C ARG A 33 -14.61 2.29 -9.72
N LEU A 34 -14.25 2.93 -8.59
CA LEU A 34 -15.21 3.41 -7.60
C LEU A 34 -16.19 4.42 -8.22
N ARG A 35 -15.71 5.34 -9.06
CA ARG A 35 -16.60 6.26 -9.81
C ARG A 35 -17.58 5.52 -10.72
N LYS A 36 -17.13 4.46 -11.42
CA LYS A 36 -17.99 3.62 -12.27
C LYS A 36 -19.03 2.82 -11.47
N TRP A 37 -18.73 2.47 -10.23
CA TRP A 37 -19.70 1.88 -9.30
C TRP A 37 -20.68 2.90 -8.68
N GLY A 38 -20.62 4.17 -9.10
CA GLY A 38 -21.56 5.21 -8.69
C GLY A 38 -21.16 5.95 -7.42
N TYR A 39 -19.93 5.77 -6.91
CA TYR A 39 -19.41 6.56 -5.80
C TYR A 39 -18.98 7.95 -6.26
N GLU A 40 -19.22 8.95 -5.43
CA GLU A 40 -18.73 10.32 -5.54
C GLU A 40 -17.41 10.49 -4.79
N PRO A 41 -16.51 11.38 -5.23
CA PRO A 41 -15.18 11.52 -4.62
C PRO A 41 -15.20 11.81 -3.11
N HIS A 42 -16.23 12.51 -2.63
CA HIS A 42 -16.38 12.84 -1.21
C HIS A 42 -16.83 11.67 -0.33
N GLU A 43 -17.30 10.57 -0.95
CA GLU A 43 -17.68 9.33 -0.24
C GLU A 43 -16.47 8.40 -0.04
N LEU A 44 -15.33 8.69 -0.67
CA LEU A 44 -14.16 7.81 -0.68
C LEU A 44 -13.15 8.25 0.39
N PRO A 45 -12.99 7.50 1.49
CA PRO A 45 -12.00 7.84 2.50
C PRO A 45 -10.58 7.59 1.96
N LEU A 46 -9.66 8.51 2.26
CA LEU A 46 -8.23 8.32 2.03
C LEU A 46 -7.54 8.02 3.36
N GLY A 47 -7.02 6.80 3.49
CA GLY A 47 -6.25 6.41 4.66
C GLY A 47 -4.84 6.98 4.62
N SER A 48 -4.43 7.71 5.66
CA SER A 48 -3.07 8.25 5.79
C SER A 48 -2.17 7.45 6.74
N TYR A 49 -2.70 6.42 7.41
CA TYR A 49 -2.02 5.76 8.54
C TYR A 49 -0.63 5.21 8.19
N ILE A 50 -0.40 4.71 6.98
CA ILE A 50 0.91 4.22 6.52
C ILE A 50 1.92 5.37 6.49
N TYR A 51 1.52 6.48 5.88
CA TYR A 51 2.33 7.69 5.81
C TYR A 51 2.58 8.24 7.22
N ASP A 52 1.55 8.35 8.04
CA ASP A 52 1.65 8.86 9.41
C ASP A 52 2.56 8.01 10.30
N SER A 53 2.53 6.68 10.13
CA SER A 53 3.40 5.75 10.85
C SER A 53 4.88 5.94 10.51
N ALA A 54 5.20 6.29 9.26
CA ALA A 54 6.56 6.52 8.80
C ALA A 54 7.01 7.99 8.89
N LYS A 55 6.07 8.92 9.12
CA LYS A 55 6.34 10.36 9.17
C LYS A 55 7.31 10.68 10.29
N GLY A 56 8.33 11.47 9.99
CA GLY A 56 9.37 11.85 10.96
C GLY A 56 10.41 10.76 11.25
N GLN A 57 10.17 9.50 10.87
CA GLN A 57 11.14 8.42 11.09
C GLN A 57 12.40 8.58 10.21
N PRO A 58 13.55 7.98 10.59
CA PRO A 58 14.72 7.92 9.71
C PRO A 58 14.41 7.35 8.31
N PRO A 59 15.12 7.79 7.26
CA PRO A 59 14.85 7.36 5.88
C PRO A 59 14.79 5.83 5.68
N ILE A 60 15.59 5.07 6.43
CA ILE A 60 15.63 3.60 6.33
C ILE A 60 14.29 2.96 6.72
N TYR A 61 13.61 3.50 7.72
CA TYR A 61 12.30 3.00 8.13
C TYR A 61 11.18 3.48 7.22
N ARG A 62 11.35 4.63 6.55
CA ARG A 62 10.40 5.06 5.51
C ARG A 62 10.48 4.14 4.29
N LEU A 63 11.69 3.77 3.87
CA LEU A 63 11.91 2.78 2.81
C LEU A 63 11.40 1.39 3.24
N GLY A 64 11.71 1.01 4.48
CA GLY A 64 11.22 -0.22 5.11
C GLY A 64 9.70 -0.31 5.14
N MET A 65 9.02 0.82 5.42
CA MET A 65 7.56 0.87 5.47
C MET A 65 6.93 0.51 4.12
N LEU A 66 7.49 1.03 3.01
CA LEU A 66 7.01 0.69 1.66
C LEU A 66 7.11 -0.82 1.43
N HIS A 67 8.29 -1.41 1.66
CA HIS A 67 8.48 -2.85 1.46
C HIS A 67 7.61 -3.72 2.40
N HIS A 68 7.44 -3.30 3.65
CA HIS A 68 6.61 -3.99 4.64
C HIS A 68 5.18 -4.14 4.15
N PHE A 69 4.60 -3.10 3.55
CA PHE A 69 3.22 -3.13 3.06
C PHE A 69 3.02 -3.98 1.82
N GLU A 70 3.96 -3.96 0.86
CA GLU A 70 3.85 -4.85 -0.32
C GLU A 70 3.93 -6.32 0.09
N SER A 71 4.85 -6.64 1.00
CA SER A 71 5.05 -8.03 1.43
C SER A 71 3.85 -8.64 2.15
N LYS A 72 2.98 -7.84 2.77
CA LYS A 72 1.81 -8.31 3.51
C LYS A 72 0.61 -8.68 2.64
N ASN A 73 0.46 -8.02 1.50
CA ASN A 73 -0.76 -8.10 0.70
C ASN A 73 -0.66 -9.06 -0.50
N ILE A 74 0.55 -9.50 -0.88
CA ILE A 74 0.77 -10.43 -2.00
C ILE A 74 0.01 -11.76 -1.86
N GLY A 75 -0.16 -12.26 -0.63
CA GLY A 75 -0.76 -13.59 -0.39
C GLY A 75 -2.29 -13.69 -0.45
N LYS A 76 -3.03 -12.57 -0.51
CA LYS A 76 -4.51 -12.56 -0.43
C LYS A 76 -5.21 -12.19 -1.74
N LYS A 77 -4.48 -12.02 -2.84
CA LYS A 77 -5.03 -11.39 -4.05
C LYS A 77 -5.74 -12.36 -5.01
N ASN A 78 -5.41 -13.65 -5.01
CA ASN A 78 -6.16 -14.65 -5.80
C ASN A 78 -7.63 -14.71 -5.38
N GLU A 79 -7.91 -14.70 -4.07
CA GLU A 79 -9.27 -14.67 -3.53
C GLU A 79 -10.06 -13.42 -4.00
N ARG A 80 -9.38 -12.28 -4.16
CA ARG A 80 -10.02 -11.03 -4.63
C ARG A 80 -10.31 -11.05 -6.13
N ALA A 81 -9.37 -11.56 -6.93
CA ALA A 81 -9.58 -11.73 -8.37
C ALA A 81 -10.72 -12.73 -8.64
N GLU A 82 -10.75 -13.85 -7.90
CA GLU A 82 -11.84 -14.84 -7.94
C GLU A 82 -13.18 -14.23 -7.51
N ALA A 83 -13.20 -13.37 -6.49
CA ALA A 83 -14.41 -12.68 -6.07
C ALA A 83 -14.96 -11.75 -7.16
N PHE A 84 -14.09 -11.00 -7.86
CA PHE A 84 -14.53 -10.17 -9.00
C PHE A 84 -14.98 -10.99 -10.20
N ALA A 85 -14.33 -12.13 -10.46
CA ALA A 85 -14.78 -13.07 -11.49
C ALA A 85 -16.18 -13.61 -11.18
N ALA A 86 -16.48 -13.94 -9.92
CA ALA A 86 -17.80 -14.38 -9.48
C ALA A 86 -18.89 -13.30 -9.60
N LEU A 87 -18.49 -12.02 -9.58
CA LEU A 87 -19.36 -10.86 -9.83
C LEU A 87 -19.46 -10.48 -11.31
N GLU A 88 -18.88 -11.28 -12.22
CA GLU A 88 -18.77 -11.01 -13.65
C GLU A 88 -18.10 -9.65 -13.96
N ASP A 89 -17.25 -9.18 -13.05
CA ASP A 89 -16.53 -7.92 -13.14
C ASP A 89 -15.13 -8.12 -13.72
N ALA A 90 -15.08 -8.42 -15.02
CA ALA A 90 -13.82 -8.69 -15.73
C ALA A 90 -12.82 -7.52 -15.69
N LEU A 91 -13.32 -6.28 -15.56
CA LEU A 91 -12.44 -5.11 -15.46
C LEU A 91 -11.75 -5.04 -14.09
N SER A 92 -12.48 -5.21 -12.99
CA SER A 92 -11.85 -5.24 -11.65
C SER A 92 -10.93 -6.43 -11.47
N GLN A 93 -11.29 -7.59 -12.05
CA GLN A 93 -10.41 -8.75 -12.06
C GLN A 93 -9.08 -8.42 -12.76
N HIS A 94 -9.14 -7.88 -13.98
CA HIS A 94 -7.96 -7.48 -14.74
C HIS A 94 -7.11 -6.46 -13.98
N ASP A 95 -7.75 -5.42 -13.43
CA ASP A 95 -7.06 -4.39 -12.66
C ASP A 95 -6.32 -4.98 -11.45
N MET A 96 -6.93 -5.96 -10.76
CA MET A 96 -6.32 -6.68 -9.63
C MET A 96 -5.13 -7.56 -10.05
N GLU A 97 -5.20 -8.20 -11.22
CA GLU A 97 -4.11 -9.03 -11.75
C GLU A 97 -2.88 -8.16 -12.12
N PHE A 98 -3.11 -6.98 -12.70
CA PHE A 98 -2.05 -6.02 -13.01
C PHE A 98 -1.39 -5.48 -11.73
N ASP A 99 -2.21 -4.98 -10.79
CA ASP A 99 -1.77 -4.51 -9.49
C ASP A 99 -0.93 -5.57 -8.75
N TRP A 100 -1.33 -6.84 -8.81
CA TRP A 100 -0.54 -7.94 -8.24
C TRP A 100 0.83 -8.16 -8.90
N ALA A 101 0.90 -8.09 -10.24
CA ALA A 101 2.16 -8.22 -10.96
C ALA A 101 3.13 -7.10 -10.59
N ASP A 102 2.63 -5.87 -10.49
CA ASP A 102 3.39 -4.71 -10.06
C ASP A 102 3.87 -4.86 -8.60
N GLU A 103 2.99 -5.27 -7.67
CA GLU A 103 3.40 -5.45 -6.26
C GLU A 103 4.44 -6.55 -6.04
N THR A 104 4.46 -7.56 -6.90
CA THR A 104 5.51 -8.59 -6.87
C THR A 104 6.88 -7.98 -7.20
N ILE A 105 6.92 -7.07 -8.19
CA ILE A 105 8.13 -6.34 -8.57
C ILE A 105 8.53 -5.36 -7.46
N HIS A 106 7.58 -4.64 -6.87
CA HIS A 106 7.82 -3.70 -5.77
C HIS A 106 8.39 -4.40 -4.52
N ALA A 107 7.83 -5.54 -4.14
CA ALA A 107 8.38 -6.36 -3.06
C ALA A 107 9.82 -6.81 -3.36
N HIS A 108 10.13 -7.14 -4.62
CA HIS A 108 11.50 -7.44 -5.03
C HIS A 108 12.43 -6.23 -4.89
N TYR A 109 12.02 -5.04 -5.38
CA TYR A 109 12.80 -3.81 -5.24
C TYR A 109 13.11 -3.48 -3.78
N GLY A 110 12.08 -3.47 -2.93
CA GLY A 110 12.24 -3.21 -1.50
C GLY A 110 13.21 -4.19 -0.84
N SER A 111 13.09 -5.48 -1.16
CA SER A 111 14.01 -6.50 -0.65
C SER A 111 15.45 -6.27 -1.15
N LYS A 112 15.63 -6.00 -2.45
CA LYS A 112 16.95 -5.74 -3.07
C LYS A 112 17.65 -4.58 -2.37
N TRP A 113 16.97 -3.45 -2.20
CA TRP A 113 17.56 -2.25 -1.63
C TRP A 113 17.91 -2.40 -0.14
N LEU A 114 17.01 -2.98 0.66
CA LEU A 114 17.26 -3.17 2.10
C LEU A 114 18.41 -4.14 2.36
N VAL A 115 18.53 -5.22 1.57
CA VAL A 115 19.64 -6.15 1.64
C VAL A 115 20.95 -5.46 1.23
N ALA A 116 20.96 -4.75 0.10
CA ALA A 116 22.14 -4.03 -0.37
C ALA A 116 22.66 -2.99 0.65
N LEU A 117 21.75 -2.23 1.28
CA LEU A 117 22.13 -1.26 2.31
C LEU A 117 22.77 -1.94 3.53
N ALA A 118 22.20 -3.05 4.01
CA ALA A 118 22.75 -3.77 5.16
C ALA A 118 24.10 -4.42 4.86
N GLU A 119 24.30 -4.93 3.65
CA GLU A 119 25.55 -5.59 3.22
C GLU A 119 26.68 -4.59 2.93
N GLN A 120 26.38 -3.48 2.25
CA GLN A 120 27.38 -2.48 1.85
C GLN A 120 27.78 -1.55 3.00
N TYR A 121 26.87 -1.31 3.95
CA TYR A 121 27.11 -0.42 5.09
C TYR A 121 26.83 -1.15 6.42
N PRO A 122 27.64 -2.16 6.75
CA PRO A 122 27.43 -2.97 7.95
C PRO A 122 27.52 -2.11 9.21
N GLY A 123 26.52 -2.23 10.08
CA GLY A 123 26.42 -1.45 11.32
C GLY A 123 25.79 -0.05 11.16
N GLU A 124 25.63 0.46 9.93
CA GLU A 124 24.88 1.69 9.65
C GLU A 124 23.38 1.41 9.50
N TYR A 125 23.02 0.32 8.82
CA TYR A 125 21.63 -0.09 8.60
C TYR A 125 21.30 -1.43 9.28
N PRO A 126 20.15 -1.56 9.95
CA PRO A 126 19.68 -2.84 10.46
C PRO A 126 19.32 -3.80 9.31
N ASP A 127 19.26 -5.09 9.61
CA ASP A 127 18.72 -6.06 8.67
C ASP A 127 17.22 -5.83 8.40
N ARG A 128 16.74 -6.38 7.27
CA ARG A 128 15.34 -6.26 6.83
C ARG A 128 14.33 -6.69 7.90
N LYS A 129 14.62 -7.74 8.67
CA LYS A 129 13.68 -8.28 9.67
C LYS A 129 13.50 -7.30 10.82
N THR A 130 14.60 -6.73 11.31
CA THR A 130 14.59 -5.67 12.32
C THR A 130 13.85 -4.44 11.82
N ILE A 131 14.08 -4.02 10.56
CA ILE A 131 13.37 -2.90 9.95
C ILE A 131 11.86 -3.15 9.93
N HIS A 132 11.41 -4.34 9.49
CA HIS A 132 9.99 -4.69 9.47
C HIS A 132 9.37 -4.71 10.86
N ALA A 133 10.09 -5.20 11.88
CA ALA A 133 9.62 -5.19 13.25
C ALA A 133 9.38 -3.76 13.78
N HIS A 134 10.28 -2.81 13.45
CA HIS A 134 10.07 -1.41 13.78
C HIS A 134 8.91 -0.79 13.01
N CYS A 135 8.79 -1.08 11.71
CA CYS A 135 7.66 -0.60 10.90
C CYS A 135 6.32 -1.09 11.47
N GLU A 136 6.25 -2.36 11.89
CA GLU A 136 5.08 -2.90 12.57
C GLU A 136 4.78 -2.14 13.86
N ALA A 137 5.79 -1.92 14.71
CA ALA A 137 5.60 -1.17 15.95
C ALA A 137 5.08 0.26 15.71
N PHE A 138 5.56 0.94 14.67
CA PHE A 138 5.08 2.27 14.30
C PHE A 138 3.61 2.26 13.86
N VAL A 139 3.21 1.28 13.05
CA VAL A 139 1.82 1.09 12.63
C VAL A 139 0.93 0.83 13.85
N GLN A 140 1.35 -0.06 14.75
CA GLN A 140 0.60 -0.36 15.96
C GLN A 140 0.46 0.88 16.87
N ALA A 141 1.48 1.72 16.97
CA ALA A 141 1.40 2.96 17.74
C ALA A 141 0.36 3.94 17.16
N VAL A 142 0.30 4.10 15.83
CA VAL A 142 -0.72 4.93 15.18
C VAL A 142 -2.12 4.35 15.39
N ILE A 143 -2.30 3.04 15.19
CA ILE A 143 -3.59 2.37 15.43
C ILE A 143 -4.05 2.51 16.89
N ALA A 144 -3.12 2.39 17.84
CA ALA A 144 -3.41 2.53 19.27
C ALA A 144 -3.76 3.98 19.65
N SER A 145 -3.30 4.98 18.88
CA SER A 145 -3.62 6.38 19.13
C SER A 145 -5.01 6.79 18.65
N ALA A 146 -5.68 5.98 17.82
CA ALA A 146 -6.98 6.32 17.27
C ALA A 146 -8.06 6.40 18.36
N THR A 147 -8.76 7.53 18.42
CA THR A 147 -9.82 7.80 19.40
C THR A 147 -11.09 7.02 19.08
N ASP A 148 -12.00 6.93 20.04
CA ASP A 148 -13.30 6.29 19.82
C ASP A 148 -14.11 7.06 18.78
N GLU A 149 -14.03 8.39 18.75
CA GLU A 149 -14.68 9.23 17.74
C GLU A 149 -14.13 8.95 16.33
N GLU A 150 -12.81 8.83 16.18
CA GLU A 150 -12.19 8.50 14.89
C GLU A 150 -12.60 7.11 14.40
N ARG A 151 -12.63 6.12 15.31
CA ARG A 151 -13.10 4.76 14.99
C ARG A 151 -14.57 4.76 14.57
N GLN A 152 -15.42 5.50 15.29
CA GLN A 152 -16.84 5.64 14.94
C GLN A 152 -17.02 6.33 13.58
N ALA A 153 -16.27 7.39 13.30
CA ALA A 153 -16.34 8.10 12.03
C ALA A 153 -15.93 7.20 10.84
N ILE A 154 -14.82 6.46 10.95
CA ILE A 154 -14.38 5.52 9.91
C ILE A 154 -15.38 4.39 9.72
N THR A 155 -15.95 3.87 10.82
CA THR A 155 -16.98 2.82 10.77
C THR A 155 -18.22 3.32 10.04
N ALA A 156 -18.72 4.51 10.36
CA ALA A 156 -19.89 5.10 9.71
C ALA A 156 -19.70 5.30 8.20
N ILE A 157 -18.51 5.74 7.77
CA ILE A 157 -18.18 5.84 6.34
C ILE A 157 -18.21 4.46 5.67
N THR A 158 -17.61 3.46 6.32
CA THR A 158 -17.58 2.09 5.79
C THR A 158 -18.98 1.51 5.65
N GLU A 159 -19.83 1.67 6.67
CA GLU A 159 -21.23 1.25 6.66
C GLU A 159 -22.03 1.94 5.56
N ALA A 160 -21.84 3.25 5.37
CA ALA A 160 -22.51 3.99 4.30
C ALA A 160 -22.10 3.50 2.90
N MET A 161 -20.81 3.20 2.70
CA MET A 161 -20.33 2.62 1.44
C MET A 161 -20.95 1.25 1.18
N ILE A 162 -20.97 0.36 2.19
CA ILE A 162 -21.58 -0.98 2.07
C ILE A 162 -23.07 -0.87 1.74
N ALA A 163 -23.81 -0.05 2.46
CA ALA A 163 -25.24 0.14 2.22
C ALA A 163 -25.54 0.63 0.79
N LYS A 164 -24.70 1.51 0.25
CA LYS A 164 -24.81 1.96 -1.14
C LYS A 164 -24.52 0.84 -2.14
N ALA A 165 -23.49 0.04 -1.91
CA ALA A 165 -23.19 -1.12 -2.75
C ALA A 165 -24.37 -2.11 -2.77
N GLU A 166 -24.94 -2.42 -1.61
CA GLU A 166 -26.09 -3.32 -1.50
C GLU A 166 -27.33 -2.78 -2.22
N ALA A 167 -27.60 -1.47 -2.13
CA ALA A 167 -28.69 -0.83 -2.85
C ALA A 167 -28.54 -0.95 -4.38
N ASN A 168 -27.31 -0.81 -4.89
CA ASN A 168 -27.00 -0.93 -6.32
C ASN A 168 -27.07 -2.38 -6.85
N LEU A 169 -27.00 -3.39 -5.98
CA LEU A 169 -27.14 -4.81 -6.38
C LEU A 169 -28.62 -5.23 -6.57
N ILE A 170 -29.57 -4.45 -6.03
CA ILE A 170 -31.01 -4.74 -6.05
C ILE A 170 -31.75 -3.95 -7.16
N SER A 171 -31.07 -2.99 -7.80
CA SER A 171 -31.59 -2.15 -8.90
C SER A 171 -31.27 -2.70 -10.28
#